data_AF-A0A933K3D0-F1
#
_entry.id   AF-A0A933K3D0-F1
#
_cell.length_a   1.000
_cell.length_b   1.000
_cell.length_c   1.000
_cell.angle_alpha   90.00
_cell.angle_beta   90.00
_cell.angle_gamma   90.00
#
_symmetry.space_group_name_H-M   'P 1'
#
loop_
_entity.id
_entity.type
_entity.pdbx_description
1 polymer ?
#
loop_
_entity_poly.entity_id
_entity_poly.type
_entity_poly.pdbx_seq_one_letter_code
_entity_poly.pdbx_strand_id
1 'polypeptide(L)'
;MLFVAALQVVQAAGPGWLTPAGKPYAWMTNMTYNCDLNPLGDRSNITATQLTEWAFNEIDFEVQPVFRITRGSDMPTPVTTSNIRSYYGKKDGRTPIVYDSDGSITDLLLGADSKLHVAGFAAPDVVDAETGEIIEGISVMNGAILGKAPLLDVQTTLAHEFMHMVGCAHSQLNRELFNNGDPNDDRFIPLMYPFLRDRDGYSTPWPGLHFDDRLSLNYLYPKTNFFAGFGHATGRVYLDTAEFRGANVILRDTSNPSATSVAWPSGMATRNNAVWEAHMLPDGSYTCEIEQIDSLFIGGSRIGQFDPPPTGVTKEYYNGPPTGTGGGFGDESGDPFTDDSRAATQFTVTQGNTATNVNLKLQQQYIALSPASGTLSGRLFASAATLPDGQYVFRANFQTMTLTLNLAPEPGKTIDVYIRGGAPVGSTRAGFTHTYAFTNIATPQTLVLNKDSTPPVTGYDYYIALVARNDPPTAFTLSAATTEVTVGDPANARKPPQSQASCRAAPVDAGSAGTDIAPVLFLFGVFTVWRRSRRRCAVPAGR
;
A
#
# COMPACT_ATOMS: atom_id res chain seq x y z
N MET A 1 -15.20 30.81 1.73
CA MET A 1 -15.41 29.61 0.89
C MET A 1 -14.64 28.48 1.53
N LEU A 2 -15.35 27.50 2.07
CA LEU A 2 -14.78 26.32 2.71
C LEU A 2 -14.51 25.31 1.59
N PHE A 3 -13.25 24.97 1.33
CA PHE A 3 -12.94 23.88 0.40
C PHE A 3 -13.32 22.57 1.08
N VAL A 4 -14.38 21.95 0.57
CA VAL A 4 -14.57 20.51 0.72
C VAL A 4 -13.49 19.87 -0.14
N ALA A 5 -12.50 19.23 0.49
CA ALA A 5 -11.59 18.35 -0.23
C ALA A 5 -12.42 17.17 -0.77
N ALA A 6 -12.99 17.34 -1.97
CA ALA A 6 -13.47 16.21 -2.74
C ALA A 6 -12.30 15.24 -2.86
N LEU A 7 -12.51 13.95 -2.57
CA LEU A 7 -11.53 12.87 -2.77
C LEU A 7 -10.83 13.08 -4.12
N GLN A 8 -9.57 13.56 -4.13
CA GLN A 8 -8.78 13.84 -5.33
C GLN A 8 -7.87 12.64 -5.68
N VAL A 9 -7.55 12.52 -6.97
CA VAL A 9 -6.74 11.42 -7.52
C VAL A 9 -5.28 11.63 -7.15
N VAL A 10 -4.62 10.65 -6.52
CA VAL A 10 -3.21 10.71 -6.08
C VAL A 10 -2.38 9.67 -6.84
N GLN A 11 -1.40 10.01 -7.68
CA GLN A 11 -0.60 9.05 -8.46
C GLN A 11 0.67 8.64 -7.72
N ALA A 12 0.83 7.36 -7.34
CA ALA A 12 2.10 6.91 -6.78
C ALA A 12 3.24 7.09 -7.78
N ALA A 13 4.42 7.47 -7.26
CA ALA A 13 5.59 7.83 -8.08
C ALA A 13 5.30 8.87 -9.18
N GLY A 14 4.32 9.75 -8.93
CA GLY A 14 3.87 10.77 -9.86
C GLY A 14 3.19 11.93 -9.11
N PRO A 15 2.30 12.69 -9.76
CA PRO A 15 1.57 13.77 -9.11
C PRO A 15 0.67 13.29 -7.97
N GLY A 16 0.85 13.88 -6.80
CA GLY A 16 0.02 13.73 -5.60
C GLY A 16 -1.43 14.14 -5.80
N TRP A 17 -1.72 14.98 -6.80
CA TRP A 17 -3.07 15.46 -7.08
C TRP A 17 -3.29 15.67 -8.57
N LEU A 18 -4.51 15.37 -9.04
CA LEU A 18 -4.98 15.73 -10.38
C LEU A 18 -6.24 16.59 -10.33
N THR A 19 -6.40 17.47 -11.32
CA THR A 19 -7.64 18.20 -11.58
C THR A 19 -8.77 17.23 -11.98
N PRO A 20 -10.05 17.66 -11.97
CA PRO A 20 -11.15 16.87 -12.51
C PRO A 20 -10.97 16.45 -13.98
N ALA A 21 -10.17 17.21 -14.73
CA ALA A 21 -9.81 16.91 -16.13
C ALA A 21 -8.61 15.94 -16.26
N GLY A 22 -8.05 15.43 -15.14
CA GLY A 22 -6.91 14.52 -15.12
C GLY A 22 -5.55 15.20 -15.29
N LYS A 23 -5.47 16.54 -15.20
CA LYS A 23 -4.19 17.25 -15.27
C LYS A 23 -3.46 17.20 -13.93
N PRO A 24 -2.15 16.95 -13.89
CA PRO A 24 -1.34 17.08 -12.68
C PRO A 24 -1.44 18.48 -12.06
N TYR A 25 -1.53 18.55 -10.74
CA TYR A 25 -1.23 19.80 -10.04
C TYR A 25 0.29 19.99 -9.95
N ALA A 26 0.78 21.09 -10.52
CA ALA A 26 2.19 21.44 -10.53
C ALA A 26 2.37 22.97 -10.46
N TRP A 27 3.54 23.42 -10.01
CA TRP A 27 3.90 24.82 -10.09
C TRP A 27 4.15 25.22 -11.55
N MET A 28 3.42 26.20 -12.07
CA MET A 28 3.66 26.73 -13.42
C MET A 28 4.66 27.89 -13.43
N THR A 29 4.98 28.41 -12.25
CA THR A 29 5.97 29.46 -12.00
C THR A 29 6.92 29.02 -10.90
N ASN A 30 8.00 29.77 -10.68
CA ASN A 30 8.94 29.46 -9.62
C ASN A 30 8.28 29.56 -8.25
N MET A 31 8.64 28.64 -7.35
CA MET A 31 8.15 28.63 -5.97
C MET A 31 9.03 29.51 -5.10
N THR A 32 8.41 30.30 -4.22
CA THR A 32 9.08 31.02 -3.14
C THR A 32 8.54 30.55 -1.80
N TYR A 33 9.39 30.00 -0.94
CA TYR A 33 9.00 29.54 0.40
C TYR A 33 9.42 30.53 1.50
N ASN A 34 8.72 30.48 2.64
CA ASN A 34 8.93 31.40 3.76
C ASN A 34 9.12 30.59 5.06
N CYS A 35 10.31 30.65 5.65
CA CYS A 35 10.57 29.95 6.91
C CYS A 35 9.88 30.64 8.09
N ASP A 36 9.34 29.85 9.00
CA ASP A 36 8.86 30.31 10.30
C ASP A 36 10.03 30.75 11.20
N LEU A 37 9.71 31.49 12.26
CA LEU A 37 10.65 32.04 13.25
C LEU A 37 10.82 31.13 14.49
N ASN A 38 10.01 30.07 14.61
CA ASN A 38 10.07 29.12 15.72
C ASN A 38 11.25 28.13 15.63
N PRO A 39 11.65 27.50 16.74
CA PRO A 39 12.51 26.32 16.70
C PRO A 39 11.75 25.07 16.23
N LEU A 40 12.46 24.03 15.78
CA LEU A 40 11.91 22.71 15.50
C LEU A 40 12.22 21.78 16.69
N GLY A 41 11.41 21.87 17.74
CA GLY A 41 11.66 21.18 19.01
C GLY A 41 12.98 21.62 19.65
N ASP A 42 13.88 20.68 19.91
CA ASP A 42 15.21 20.97 20.50
C ASP A 42 16.19 21.61 19.50
N ARG A 43 15.81 21.74 18.22
CA ARG A 43 16.63 22.36 17.17
C ARG A 43 16.34 23.85 17.08
N SER A 44 17.39 24.67 17.13
CA SER A 44 17.26 26.11 16.95
C SER A 44 16.62 26.47 15.59
N ASN A 45 15.98 27.63 15.51
CA ASN A 45 15.40 28.13 14.26
C ASN A 45 16.44 28.21 13.12
N ILE A 46 17.68 28.64 13.43
CA ILE A 46 18.78 28.69 12.46
C ILE A 46 19.06 27.30 11.90
N THR A 47 19.15 26.29 12.77
CA THR A 47 19.36 24.90 12.37
C THR A 47 18.19 24.38 11.53
N ALA A 48 16.95 24.62 11.94
CA ALA A 48 15.76 24.21 11.19
C ALA A 48 15.70 24.85 9.79
N THR A 49 16.06 26.13 9.70
CA THR A 49 16.17 26.88 8.44
C THR A 49 17.24 26.30 7.53
N GLN A 50 18.44 26.01 8.06
CA GLN A 50 19.51 25.39 7.28
C GLN A 50 19.12 24.01 6.73
N LEU A 51 18.39 23.22 7.51
CA LEU A 51 17.88 21.92 7.06
C LEU A 51 16.79 22.08 5.99
N THR A 52 15.95 23.11 6.12
CA THR A 52 14.94 23.47 5.13
C THR A 52 15.59 23.86 3.80
N GLU A 53 16.59 24.74 3.84
CA GLU A 53 17.36 25.15 2.67
C GLU A 53 18.05 23.95 2.01
N TRP A 54 18.67 23.08 2.80
CA TRP A 54 19.27 21.86 2.30
C TRP A 54 18.25 20.97 1.56
N ALA A 55 17.09 20.69 2.17
CA ALA A 55 16.08 19.82 1.56
C ALA A 55 15.52 20.40 0.26
N PHE A 56 15.26 21.72 0.20
CA PHE A 56 14.85 22.36 -1.05
C PHE A 56 15.94 22.37 -2.10
N ASN A 57 17.22 22.50 -1.74
CA ASN A 57 18.33 22.44 -2.70
C ASN A 57 18.43 21.07 -3.37
N GLU A 58 18.16 19.97 -2.65
CA GLU A 58 18.14 18.62 -3.23
C GLU A 58 17.06 18.49 -4.31
N ILE A 59 15.86 19.02 -4.05
CA ILE A 59 14.73 19.01 -4.99
C ILE A 59 14.99 19.96 -6.16
N ASP A 60 15.40 21.19 -5.86
CA ASP A 60 15.66 22.25 -6.84
C ASP A 60 16.71 21.78 -7.86
N PHE A 61 17.81 21.18 -7.42
CA PHE A 61 18.85 20.62 -8.29
C PHE A 61 18.29 19.67 -9.35
N GLU A 62 17.31 18.83 -9.00
CA GLU A 62 16.71 17.89 -9.93
C GLU A 62 15.80 18.57 -10.97
N VAL A 63 15.09 19.64 -10.61
CA VAL A 63 14.08 20.30 -11.48
C VAL A 63 14.62 21.50 -12.27
N GLN A 64 15.84 21.95 -11.98
CA GLN A 64 16.49 23.02 -12.73
C GLN A 64 16.78 22.62 -14.21
N PRO A 65 16.72 23.54 -15.21
CA PRO A 65 16.39 24.96 -15.13
C PRO A 65 14.90 25.33 -15.23
N VAL A 66 14.01 24.34 -15.36
CA VAL A 66 12.59 24.54 -15.73
C VAL A 66 11.77 25.13 -14.60
N PHE A 67 12.07 24.69 -13.39
CA PHE A 67 11.45 25.16 -12.16
C PHE A 67 12.57 25.59 -11.20
N ARG A 68 12.29 26.61 -10.38
CA ARG A 68 13.18 27.08 -9.33
C ARG A 68 12.42 27.14 -8.02
N ILE A 69 13.10 26.73 -6.97
CA ILE A 69 12.64 26.92 -5.60
C ILE A 69 13.57 27.93 -4.94
N THR A 70 12.98 29.00 -4.37
CA THR A 70 13.74 30.11 -3.81
C THR A 70 13.26 30.46 -2.41
N ARG A 71 14.18 30.87 -1.54
CA ARG A 71 13.83 31.38 -0.21
C ARG A 71 13.36 32.83 -0.33
N GLY A 72 12.18 33.11 0.19
CA GLY A 72 11.65 34.46 0.39
C GLY A 72 12.05 35.06 1.73
N SER A 73 11.40 36.16 2.12
CA SER A 73 11.50 36.66 3.49
C SER A 73 10.87 35.66 4.46
N ASP A 74 11.41 35.55 5.67
CA ASP A 74 10.79 34.74 6.73
C ASP A 74 9.39 35.24 7.09
N MET A 75 8.63 34.40 7.80
CA MET A 75 7.32 34.75 8.32
C MET A 75 7.41 35.97 9.25
N PRO A 76 6.45 36.91 9.19
CA PRO A 76 6.54 38.19 9.92
C PRO A 76 6.43 38.03 11.45
N THR A 77 5.82 36.93 11.89
CA THR A 77 5.66 36.57 13.30
C THR A 77 5.75 35.06 13.43
N PRO A 78 6.21 34.53 14.58
CA PRO A 78 6.19 33.09 14.84
C PRO A 78 4.79 32.49 14.61
N VAL A 79 4.73 31.36 13.92
CA VAL A 79 3.48 30.66 13.64
C VAL A 79 3.10 29.78 14.84
N THR A 80 1.87 29.86 15.30
CA THR A 80 1.34 29.16 16.47
C THR A 80 -0.06 28.66 16.18
N THR A 81 -0.63 27.87 17.08
CA THR A 81 -2.05 27.47 17.02
C THR A 81 -3.02 28.65 16.93
N SER A 82 -2.62 29.83 17.43
CA SER A 82 -3.45 31.05 17.40
C SER A 82 -3.53 31.72 16.03
N ASN A 83 -2.51 31.58 15.18
CA ASN A 83 -2.41 32.31 13.91
C ASN A 83 -2.19 31.42 12.66
N ILE A 84 -1.99 30.09 12.79
CA ILE A 84 -1.79 29.19 11.65
C ILE A 84 -2.92 29.29 10.60
N ARG A 85 -4.16 29.53 11.04
CA ARG A 85 -5.34 29.70 10.17
C ARG A 85 -5.31 30.98 9.32
N SER A 86 -4.41 31.91 9.64
CA SER A 86 -4.16 33.11 8.83
C SER A 86 -3.28 32.82 7.62
N TYR A 87 -2.64 31.64 7.57
CA TYR A 87 -1.81 31.21 6.45
C TYR A 87 -2.44 30.01 5.72
N TYR A 88 -3.02 29.06 6.44
CA TYR A 88 -3.65 27.88 5.84
C TYR A 88 -4.92 28.22 5.03
N GLY A 89 -4.98 27.75 3.78
CA GLY A 89 -6.06 27.96 2.83
C GLY A 89 -6.23 29.44 2.42
N LYS A 90 -5.15 30.24 2.53
CA LYS A 90 -5.14 31.65 2.16
C LYS A 90 -4.26 31.84 0.94
N LYS A 91 -4.68 32.74 0.05
CA LYS A 91 -3.88 33.20 -1.10
C LYS A 91 -3.23 34.53 -0.71
N ASP A 92 -2.24 34.49 0.16
CA ASP A 92 -1.58 35.68 0.73
C ASP A 92 -0.19 35.94 0.13
N GLY A 93 0.21 35.15 -0.86
CA GLY A 93 1.50 35.20 -1.52
C GLY A 93 2.62 34.54 -0.72
N ARG A 94 2.30 33.73 0.29
CA ARG A 94 3.30 33.01 1.11
C ARG A 94 3.15 31.51 0.96
N THR A 95 4.29 30.82 1.00
CA THR A 95 4.34 29.37 1.10
C THR A 95 5.08 29.00 2.39
N PRO A 96 4.37 28.97 3.53
CA PRO A 96 4.99 28.86 4.84
C PRO A 96 5.57 27.47 5.11
N ILE A 97 6.78 27.46 5.69
CA ILE A 97 7.42 26.29 6.31
C ILE A 97 7.33 26.48 7.82
N VAL A 98 6.34 25.84 8.43
CA VAL A 98 5.99 26.01 9.85
C VAL A 98 6.80 25.04 10.70
N TYR A 99 7.49 25.58 11.71
CA TYR A 99 8.21 24.78 12.69
C TYR A 99 7.34 24.64 13.95
N ASP A 100 6.53 23.59 13.99
CA ASP A 100 5.61 23.30 15.09
C ASP A 100 6.38 22.75 16.29
N SER A 101 6.96 23.65 17.08
CA SER A 101 7.98 23.32 18.08
C SER A 101 7.57 22.22 19.07
N ASP A 102 6.30 22.19 19.47
CA ASP A 102 5.77 21.27 20.48
C ASP A 102 4.72 20.28 19.96
N GLY A 103 4.45 20.31 18.65
CA GLY A 103 3.44 19.46 18.01
C GLY A 103 2.00 19.96 18.18
N SER A 104 1.78 21.13 18.80
CA SER A 104 0.42 21.63 19.07
C SER A 104 -0.34 22.04 17.81
N ILE A 105 0.35 22.50 16.76
CA ILE A 105 -0.29 22.79 15.46
C ILE A 105 -0.68 21.48 14.78
N THR A 106 0.16 20.45 14.88
CA THR A 106 -0.10 19.10 14.36
C THR A 106 -1.36 18.52 15.01
N ASP A 107 -1.47 18.58 16.34
CA ASP A 107 -2.68 18.16 17.05
C ASP A 107 -3.92 18.99 16.64
N LEU A 108 -3.74 20.31 16.47
CA LEU A 108 -4.84 21.20 16.08
C LEU A 108 -5.40 20.86 14.69
N LEU A 109 -4.53 20.49 13.75
CA LEU A 109 -4.91 20.29 12.35
C LEU A 109 -5.31 18.85 12.03
N LEU A 110 -4.66 17.86 12.65
CA LEU A 110 -4.87 16.44 12.34
C LEU A 110 -5.65 15.68 13.42
N GLY A 111 -5.87 16.28 14.59
CA GLY A 111 -6.60 15.70 15.70
C GLY A 111 -5.72 15.45 16.92
N ALA A 112 -6.38 15.23 18.06
CA ALA A 112 -5.67 14.95 19.31
C ALA A 112 -4.73 13.74 19.17
N ASP A 113 -3.55 13.85 19.77
CA ASP A 113 -2.47 12.85 19.79
C ASP A 113 -1.76 12.63 18.44
N SER A 114 -2.13 13.33 17.37
CA SER A 114 -1.42 13.24 16.08
C SER A 114 0.05 13.62 16.21
N LYS A 115 0.43 14.51 17.12
CA LYS A 115 1.83 14.87 17.37
C LYS A 115 2.73 13.71 17.81
N LEU A 116 2.15 12.59 18.25
CA LEU A 116 2.90 11.40 18.66
C LEU A 116 3.22 10.47 17.49
N HIS A 117 2.58 10.67 16.33
CA HIS A 117 2.59 9.72 15.22
C HIS A 117 2.86 10.35 13.85
N VAL A 118 2.74 11.67 13.72
CA VAL A 118 2.96 12.39 12.46
C VAL A 118 4.22 13.25 12.58
N ALA A 119 5.25 12.93 11.79
CA ALA A 119 6.53 13.66 11.81
C ALA A 119 6.46 15.00 11.09
N GLY A 120 5.63 15.10 10.05
CA GLY A 120 5.35 16.30 9.29
C GLY A 120 4.15 16.06 8.38
N PHE A 121 3.69 17.14 7.75
CA PHE A 121 2.78 17.06 6.61
C PHE A 121 2.94 18.30 5.74
N ALA A 122 2.77 18.13 4.44
CA ALA A 122 2.80 19.20 3.48
C ALA A 122 1.91 18.93 2.28
N ALA A 123 1.48 20.00 1.61
CA ALA A 123 0.65 19.91 0.43
C ALA A 123 0.66 21.24 -0.35
N PRO A 124 0.21 21.22 -1.62
CA PRO A 124 -0.41 22.38 -2.24
C PRO A 124 -1.56 22.87 -1.36
N ASP A 125 -1.59 24.16 -1.04
CA ASP A 125 -2.61 24.77 -0.18
C ASP A 125 -3.64 25.54 -1.02
N VAL A 126 -3.16 26.33 -1.98
CA VAL A 126 -3.98 27.05 -2.94
C VAL A 126 -3.64 26.59 -4.35
N VAL A 127 -4.66 26.19 -5.10
CA VAL A 127 -4.52 25.68 -6.46
C VAL A 127 -5.57 26.30 -7.39
N ASP A 128 -5.25 26.37 -8.67
CA ASP A 128 -6.22 26.58 -9.74
C ASP A 128 -6.66 25.21 -10.28
N ALA A 129 -7.92 24.85 -10.03
CA ALA A 129 -8.45 23.55 -10.42
C ALA A 129 -8.72 23.40 -11.92
N GLU A 130 -8.78 24.48 -12.68
CA GLU A 130 -8.98 24.46 -14.13
C GLU A 130 -7.66 24.24 -14.86
N THR A 131 -6.62 24.96 -14.44
CA THR A 131 -5.30 24.88 -15.07
C THR A 131 -4.47 23.73 -14.52
N GLY A 132 -4.64 23.37 -13.23
CA GLY A 132 -3.73 22.51 -12.49
C GLY A 132 -2.55 23.26 -11.88
N GLU A 133 -2.60 24.58 -11.79
CA GLU A 133 -1.52 25.38 -11.21
C GLU A 133 -1.54 25.29 -9.67
N ILE A 134 -0.39 24.97 -9.07
CA ILE A 134 -0.14 25.22 -7.65
C ILE A 134 0.23 26.70 -7.50
N ILE A 135 -0.49 27.40 -6.63
CA ILE A 135 -0.34 28.83 -6.40
C ILE A 135 0.42 29.08 -5.10
N GLU A 136 0.05 28.39 -4.02
CA GLU A 136 0.69 28.46 -2.70
C GLU A 136 0.72 27.05 -2.09
N GLY A 137 1.78 26.74 -1.35
CA GLY A 137 1.92 25.50 -0.59
C GLY A 137 1.97 25.75 0.91
N ILE A 138 1.86 24.69 1.70
CA ILE A 138 2.11 24.74 3.14
C ILE A 138 2.84 23.49 3.60
N SER A 139 3.70 23.66 4.59
CA SER A 139 4.37 22.57 5.28
C SER A 139 4.38 22.83 6.79
N VAL A 140 4.09 21.79 7.58
CA VAL A 140 4.14 21.81 9.05
C VAL A 140 5.03 20.67 9.53
N MET A 141 6.15 21.02 10.16
CA MET A 141 7.15 20.08 10.67
C MET A 141 6.99 19.92 12.18
N ASN A 142 6.74 18.70 12.65
CA ASN A 142 6.44 18.43 14.05
C ASN A 142 7.71 18.30 14.90
N GLY A 143 8.00 19.34 15.68
CA GLY A 143 9.14 19.41 16.60
C GLY A 143 9.07 18.42 17.76
N ALA A 144 7.89 17.91 18.13
CA ALA A 144 7.76 16.90 19.18
C ALA A 144 8.43 15.58 18.81
N ILE A 145 8.50 15.26 17.51
CA ILE A 145 9.19 14.08 16.96
C ILE A 145 10.56 14.50 16.42
N LEU A 146 10.59 15.44 15.46
CA LEU A 146 11.80 15.78 14.71
C LEU A 146 12.85 16.54 15.53
N GLY A 147 12.45 17.19 16.62
CA GLY A 147 13.38 17.88 17.52
C GLY A 147 14.40 16.93 18.16
N LYS A 148 14.02 15.66 18.34
CA LYS A 148 14.85 14.64 19.00
C LYS A 148 15.32 13.54 18.04
N ALA A 149 14.80 13.52 16.82
CA ALA A 149 15.14 12.51 15.83
C ALA A 149 16.61 12.67 15.36
N PRO A 150 17.26 11.56 14.96
CA PRO A 150 18.54 11.59 14.23
C PRO A 150 18.51 12.59 13.07
N LEU A 151 19.66 13.20 12.77
CA LEU A 151 19.77 14.21 11.71
C LEU A 151 19.23 13.70 10.36
N LEU A 152 19.54 12.45 10.02
CA LEU A 152 19.11 11.83 8.77
C LEU A 152 17.59 11.71 8.66
N ASP A 153 16.89 11.44 9.76
CA ASP A 153 15.42 11.31 9.75
C ASP A 153 14.76 12.67 9.59
N VAL A 154 15.35 13.72 10.18
CA VAL A 154 14.89 15.10 9.98
C VAL A 154 15.10 15.53 8.54
N GLN A 155 16.27 15.25 7.98
CA GLN A 155 16.59 15.48 6.56
C GLN A 155 15.61 14.74 5.64
N THR A 156 15.38 13.45 5.90
CA THR A 156 14.45 12.62 5.12
C THR A 156 13.02 13.13 5.21
N THR A 157 12.55 13.48 6.41
CA THR A 157 11.20 14.01 6.60
C THR A 157 11.03 15.34 5.87
N LEU A 158 11.95 16.30 6.04
CA LEU A 158 11.86 17.59 5.36
C LEU A 158 11.80 17.42 3.83
N ALA A 159 12.70 16.63 3.26
CA ALA A 159 12.73 16.41 1.82
C ALA A 159 11.46 15.68 1.32
N HIS A 160 10.96 14.69 2.06
CA HIS A 160 9.70 14.00 1.77
C HIS A 160 8.51 14.96 1.73
N GLU A 161 8.36 15.79 2.76
CA GLU A 161 7.26 16.73 2.84
C GLU A 161 7.37 17.83 1.77
N PHE A 162 8.59 18.26 1.45
CA PHE A 162 8.78 19.27 0.40
C PHE A 162 8.53 18.72 -1.00
N MET A 163 8.73 17.41 -1.21
CA MET A 163 8.28 16.75 -2.43
C MET A 163 6.74 16.80 -2.57
N HIS A 164 5.98 16.68 -1.49
CA HIS A 164 4.53 16.92 -1.53
C HIS A 164 4.18 18.37 -1.92
N MET A 165 4.92 19.37 -1.43
CA MET A 165 4.66 20.77 -1.79
C MET A 165 4.85 21.05 -3.29
N VAL A 166 5.78 20.34 -3.93
CA VAL A 166 5.99 20.44 -5.38
C VAL A 166 5.09 19.48 -6.17
N GLY A 167 4.15 18.84 -5.51
CA GLY A 167 3.09 18.07 -6.15
C GLY A 167 3.35 16.58 -6.27
N CYS A 168 4.37 15.99 -5.64
CA CYS A 168 4.61 14.55 -5.70
C CYS A 168 3.74 13.76 -4.71
N ALA A 169 3.45 12.50 -5.02
CA ALA A 169 2.72 11.58 -4.15
C ALA A 169 3.62 10.58 -3.43
N HIS A 170 3.02 9.85 -2.49
CA HIS A 170 3.63 8.67 -1.91
C HIS A 170 3.87 7.55 -2.92
N SER A 171 4.90 6.74 -2.69
CA SER A 171 5.25 5.57 -3.50
C SER A 171 5.30 4.29 -2.66
N GLN A 172 4.83 3.18 -3.24
CA GLN A 172 5.05 1.83 -2.70
C GLN A 172 6.01 1.12 -3.61
N LEU A 173 7.28 1.22 -3.30
CA LEU A 173 8.32 0.50 -3.99
C LEU A 173 9.24 -0.12 -2.97
N ASN A 174 9.73 -1.31 -3.27
CA ASN A 174 10.65 -2.03 -2.38
C ASN A 174 10.08 -2.25 -0.96
N ARG A 175 8.77 -2.49 -0.83
CA ARG A 175 8.11 -2.74 0.46
C ARG A 175 8.67 -3.98 1.16
N GLU A 176 9.10 -4.97 0.39
CA GLU A 176 9.81 -6.15 0.90
C GLU A 176 11.13 -5.79 1.58
N LEU A 177 11.82 -4.76 1.08
CA LEU A 177 13.02 -4.22 1.71
C LEU A 177 12.59 -3.48 2.97
N PHE A 178 11.59 -2.59 2.91
CA PHE A 178 11.06 -1.87 4.09
C PHE A 178 10.77 -2.79 5.30
N ASN A 179 10.27 -4.01 5.04
CA ASN A 179 9.79 -4.92 6.09
C ASN A 179 10.79 -6.01 6.52
N ASN A 180 11.98 -6.08 5.92
CA ASN A 180 12.91 -7.20 6.20
C ASN A 180 13.81 -6.98 7.44
N GLY A 181 13.85 -5.77 7.99
CA GLY A 181 14.74 -5.42 9.11
C GLY A 181 16.23 -5.29 8.76
N ASP A 182 16.62 -5.32 7.47
CA ASP A 182 17.99 -5.10 6.99
C ASP A 182 18.21 -3.63 6.58
N PRO A 183 18.85 -2.81 7.40
CA PRO A 183 19.12 -1.41 7.07
C PRO A 183 20.11 -1.19 5.91
N ASN A 184 20.83 -2.20 5.42
CA ASN A 184 21.75 -2.03 4.29
C ASN A 184 21.04 -1.78 2.96
N ASP A 185 19.81 -2.26 2.83
CA ASP A 185 19.00 -2.12 1.61
C ASP A 185 17.95 -1.00 1.70
N ASP A 186 17.83 -0.33 2.85
CA ASP A 186 17.01 0.88 3.05
C ASP A 186 17.32 1.99 2.07
N ARG A 187 18.56 2.03 1.58
CA ARG A 187 19.02 2.95 0.54
C ARG A 187 18.31 2.77 -0.80
N PHE A 188 17.44 1.77 -0.95
CA PHE A 188 16.63 1.56 -2.15
C PHE A 188 15.14 1.89 -1.94
N ILE A 189 14.73 2.24 -0.72
CA ILE A 189 13.36 2.65 -0.43
C ILE A 189 13.20 4.12 -0.85
N PRO A 190 12.22 4.47 -1.72
CA PRO A 190 12.05 5.84 -2.18
C PRO A 190 11.87 6.83 -1.04
N LEU A 191 12.29 8.07 -1.27
CA LEU A 191 12.02 9.16 -0.35
C LEU A 191 10.52 9.30 -0.09
N MET A 192 9.69 9.13 -1.12
CA MET A 192 8.23 9.20 -1.02
C MET A 192 7.56 7.97 -0.39
N TYR A 193 8.29 7.07 0.26
CA TYR A 193 7.66 6.04 1.07
C TYR A 193 7.00 6.66 2.32
N PRO A 194 5.71 6.40 2.62
CA PRO A 194 4.92 7.17 3.58
C PRO A 194 5.25 6.95 5.07
N PHE A 195 6.19 6.06 5.38
CA PHE A 195 6.58 5.76 6.76
C PHE A 195 8.08 5.97 6.95
N LEU A 196 8.42 6.66 8.04
CA LEU A 196 9.78 6.69 8.53
C LEU A 196 10.17 5.28 8.97
N ARG A 197 11.26 4.76 8.38
CA ARG A 197 11.89 3.56 8.89
C ARG A 197 12.76 3.94 10.07
N ASP A 198 12.75 3.09 11.08
CA ASP A 198 13.71 3.13 12.17
C ASP A 198 15.12 2.89 11.59
N ARG A 199 15.84 3.99 11.31
CA ARG A 199 17.23 3.97 10.84
C ARG A 199 18.21 3.99 12.02
N ASP A 200 17.78 3.52 13.20
CA ASP A 200 18.60 3.48 14.40
C ASP A 200 19.88 2.67 14.16
N GLY A 201 21.01 3.37 14.16
CA GLY A 201 22.34 2.78 14.13
C GLY A 201 23.08 2.88 12.80
N TYR A 202 22.50 3.50 11.78
CA TYR A 202 23.20 3.70 10.50
C TYR A 202 23.90 5.06 10.40
N SER A 203 25.21 5.00 10.18
CA SER A 203 26.04 6.12 9.74
C SER A 203 25.98 6.33 8.22
N THR A 204 24.96 5.81 7.54
CA THR A 204 24.85 6.00 6.09
C THR A 204 24.49 7.44 5.80
N PRO A 205 25.20 8.11 4.88
CA PRO A 205 24.82 9.42 4.42
C PRO A 205 23.43 9.37 3.77
N TRP A 206 22.80 10.54 3.67
CA TRP A 206 21.62 10.77 2.84
C TRP A 206 21.74 10.04 1.49
N PRO A 207 20.80 9.15 1.13
CA PRO A 207 20.91 8.36 -0.10
C PRO A 207 20.62 9.18 -1.37
N GLY A 208 20.18 10.44 -1.25
CA GLY A 208 19.68 11.22 -2.37
C GLY A 208 18.25 10.87 -2.74
N LEU A 209 17.74 11.54 -3.77
CA LEU A 209 16.50 11.16 -4.44
C LEU A 209 16.68 9.84 -5.19
N HIS A 210 15.75 8.90 -5.01
CA HIS A 210 15.73 7.63 -5.75
C HIS A 210 15.25 7.84 -7.18
N PHE A 211 15.43 6.80 -8.00
CA PHE A 211 15.00 6.84 -9.39
C PHE A 211 13.49 7.17 -9.51
N ASP A 212 12.65 6.56 -8.68
CA ASP A 212 11.20 6.78 -8.60
C ASP A 212 10.85 8.23 -8.20
N ASP A 213 11.58 8.82 -7.26
CA ASP A 213 11.39 10.21 -6.82
C ASP A 213 11.78 11.21 -7.93
N ARG A 214 12.91 10.97 -8.60
CA ARG A 214 13.38 11.81 -9.72
C ARG A 214 12.44 11.72 -10.90
N LEU A 215 11.89 10.53 -11.17
CA LEU A 215 10.88 10.32 -12.20
C LEU A 215 9.63 11.15 -11.88
N SER A 216 9.14 11.08 -10.64
CA SER A 216 8.00 11.89 -10.18
C SER A 216 8.21 13.38 -10.44
N LEU A 217 9.39 13.91 -10.08
CA LEU A 217 9.75 15.31 -10.30
C LEU A 217 9.86 15.67 -11.78
N ASN A 218 10.52 14.85 -12.59
CA ASN A 218 10.69 15.13 -14.02
C ASN A 218 9.39 14.91 -14.82
N TYR A 219 8.43 14.13 -14.30
CA TYR A 219 7.09 14.07 -14.87
C TYR A 219 6.36 15.40 -14.70
N LEU A 220 6.48 16.04 -13.53
CA LEU A 220 5.84 17.33 -13.22
C LEU A 220 6.58 18.52 -13.85
N TYR A 221 7.92 18.48 -13.86
CA TYR A 221 8.80 19.57 -14.28
C TYR A 221 9.78 19.09 -15.36
N PRO A 222 9.30 18.64 -16.53
CA PRO A 222 10.16 18.01 -17.53
C PRO A 222 11.15 18.99 -18.13
N LYS A 223 12.44 18.65 -18.06
CA LYS A 223 13.51 19.39 -18.78
C LYS A 223 13.26 19.35 -20.28
N THR A 224 13.73 20.37 -21.01
CA THR A 224 13.65 20.39 -22.47
C THR A 224 14.25 19.10 -23.05
N ASN A 225 13.50 18.42 -23.92
CA ASN A 225 13.85 17.13 -24.51
C ASN A 225 14.08 15.98 -23.50
N PHE A 226 13.68 16.12 -22.23
CA PHE A 226 13.88 15.08 -21.22
C PHE A 226 13.28 13.74 -21.69
N PHE A 227 12.01 13.75 -22.07
CA PHE A 227 11.30 12.56 -22.54
C PHE A 227 11.88 11.96 -23.82
N ALA A 228 12.59 12.73 -24.64
CA ALA A 228 13.15 12.22 -25.88
C ALA A 228 14.21 11.14 -25.62
N GLY A 229 14.83 11.12 -24.43
CA GLY A 229 15.85 10.17 -24.00
C GLY A 229 15.34 8.86 -23.40
N PHE A 230 14.03 8.66 -23.31
CA PHE A 230 13.45 7.52 -22.59
C PHE A 230 12.41 6.76 -23.40
N GLY A 231 12.16 5.53 -23.00
CA GLY A 231 11.02 4.73 -23.44
C GLY A 231 9.85 4.77 -22.44
N HIS A 232 8.79 4.09 -22.82
CA HIS A 232 7.54 4.00 -22.06
C HIS A 232 7.05 2.56 -22.00
N ALA A 233 6.26 2.22 -21.00
CA ALA A 233 5.55 0.96 -20.93
C ALA A 233 4.10 1.19 -20.47
N THR A 234 3.17 0.41 -20.99
CA THR A 234 1.76 0.50 -20.60
C THR A 234 1.05 -0.84 -20.78
N GLY A 235 0.03 -1.03 -19.95
CA GLY A 235 -0.87 -2.16 -20.01
C GLY A 235 -2.10 -1.94 -19.16
N ARG A 236 -2.81 -3.02 -18.90
CA ARG A 236 -4.03 -3.05 -18.09
C ARG A 236 -3.94 -4.12 -17.03
N VAL A 237 -4.64 -3.90 -15.92
CA VAL A 237 -4.82 -4.91 -14.89
C VAL A 237 -6.22 -5.48 -14.96
N TYR A 238 -6.33 -6.79 -14.91
CA TYR A 238 -7.57 -7.53 -14.83
C TYR A 238 -7.56 -8.41 -13.59
N LEU A 239 -8.70 -8.49 -12.92
CA LEU A 239 -9.05 -9.57 -12.02
C LEU A 239 -10.09 -10.40 -12.77
N ASP A 240 -9.70 -11.60 -13.18
CA ASP A 240 -10.46 -12.46 -14.08
C ASP A 240 -10.66 -11.79 -15.46
N THR A 241 -11.90 -11.44 -15.78
CA THR A 241 -12.29 -10.71 -17.00
C THR A 241 -12.61 -9.25 -16.70
N ALA A 242 -12.61 -8.84 -15.42
CA ALA A 242 -12.95 -7.49 -15.01
C ALA A 242 -11.69 -6.63 -14.88
N GLU A 243 -11.77 -5.39 -15.36
CA GLU A 243 -10.73 -4.39 -15.15
C GLU A 243 -10.54 -4.10 -13.65
N PHE A 244 -9.32 -4.26 -13.14
CA PHE A 244 -8.96 -4.00 -11.74
C PHE A 244 -8.19 -2.69 -11.60
N ARG A 245 -8.52 -1.89 -10.57
CA ARG A 245 -7.93 -0.56 -10.33
C ARG A 245 -7.36 -0.52 -8.92
N GLY A 246 -6.32 0.29 -8.71
CA GLY A 246 -5.70 0.43 -7.40
C GLY A 246 -4.76 -0.72 -7.03
N ALA A 247 -4.36 -1.55 -7.98
CA ALA A 247 -3.19 -2.42 -7.81
C ALA A 247 -1.91 -1.62 -8.06
N ASN A 248 -0.86 -1.88 -7.27
CA ASN A 248 0.45 -1.28 -7.47
C ASN A 248 1.20 -2.07 -8.55
N VAL A 249 1.50 -1.45 -9.69
CA VAL A 249 2.28 -2.08 -10.77
C VAL A 249 3.70 -1.57 -10.70
N ILE A 250 4.69 -2.45 -10.65
CA ILE A 250 6.09 -2.10 -10.50
C ILE A 250 6.87 -2.61 -11.70
N LEU A 251 7.65 -1.73 -12.33
CA LEU A 251 8.63 -2.12 -13.34
C LEU A 251 10.02 -2.10 -12.72
N ARG A 252 10.81 -3.14 -12.99
CA ARG A 252 12.17 -3.27 -12.48
C ARG A 252 13.14 -3.53 -13.62
N ASP A 253 14.20 -2.75 -13.69
CA ASP A 253 15.34 -3.04 -14.57
C ASP A 253 16.00 -4.34 -14.10
N THR A 254 16.14 -5.31 -15.00
CA THR A 254 16.73 -6.63 -14.72
C THR A 254 18.21 -6.56 -14.33
N SER A 255 18.91 -5.49 -14.70
CA SER A 255 20.32 -5.27 -14.34
C SER A 255 20.49 -4.67 -12.95
N ASN A 256 19.52 -3.89 -12.46
CA ASN A 256 19.57 -3.23 -11.16
C ASN A 256 18.16 -3.05 -10.54
N PRO A 257 17.49 -4.16 -10.17
CA PRO A 257 16.05 -4.17 -9.92
C PRO A 257 15.59 -3.41 -8.68
N SER A 258 16.49 -3.11 -7.74
CA SER A 258 16.18 -2.34 -6.53
C SER A 258 16.45 -0.85 -6.70
N ALA A 259 17.42 -0.46 -7.54
CA ALA A 259 17.78 0.95 -7.72
C ALA A 259 17.06 1.61 -8.90
N THR A 260 16.81 0.86 -9.97
CA THR A 260 16.11 1.33 -11.17
C THR A 260 14.78 0.60 -11.27
N SER A 261 13.79 1.15 -10.57
CA SER A 261 12.42 0.66 -10.58
C SER A 261 11.44 1.80 -10.41
N VAL A 262 10.23 1.61 -10.93
CA VAL A 262 9.14 2.59 -10.85
C VAL A 262 7.86 1.91 -10.43
N ALA A 263 7.08 2.55 -9.55
CA ALA A 263 5.79 2.05 -9.09
C ALA A 263 4.65 2.93 -9.65
N TRP A 264 3.65 2.35 -10.30
CA TRP A 264 2.50 3.07 -10.84
C TRP A 264 1.21 2.32 -10.57
N PRO A 265 0.26 2.87 -9.78
CA PRO A 265 -0.98 2.19 -9.53
C PRO A 265 -1.87 2.16 -10.78
N SER A 266 -2.64 1.09 -10.94
CA SER A 266 -3.61 0.97 -12.03
C SER A 266 -4.81 1.90 -11.86
N GLY A 267 -5.26 2.47 -12.97
CA GLY A 267 -6.43 3.35 -13.06
C GLY A 267 -6.18 4.78 -12.59
N MET A 268 -4.93 5.23 -12.63
CA MET A 268 -4.52 6.51 -12.07
C MET A 268 -4.59 7.70 -13.02
N ALA A 269 -4.43 7.49 -14.34
CA ALA A 269 -4.50 8.56 -15.33
C ALA A 269 -5.94 9.01 -15.60
N THR A 270 -6.90 8.08 -15.54
CA THR A 270 -8.33 8.37 -15.65
C THR A 270 -9.07 7.47 -14.67
N ARG A 271 -9.98 8.03 -13.86
CA ARG A 271 -10.80 7.28 -12.86
C ARG A 271 -11.58 6.07 -13.43
N ASN A 272 -11.61 5.93 -14.75
CA ASN A 272 -12.55 5.08 -15.47
C ASN A 272 -11.91 3.90 -16.22
N ASN A 273 -10.60 3.64 -16.07
CA ASN A 273 -9.99 2.45 -16.66
C ASN A 273 -9.01 1.76 -15.70
N ALA A 274 -8.61 0.52 -16.02
CA ALA A 274 -7.55 -0.22 -15.33
C ALA A 274 -6.16 -0.06 -15.96
N VAL A 275 -5.93 1.04 -16.70
CA VAL A 275 -4.66 1.29 -17.37
C VAL A 275 -3.60 1.68 -16.36
N TRP A 276 -2.39 1.15 -16.53
CA TRP A 276 -1.18 1.61 -15.88
C TRP A 276 -0.20 2.11 -16.94
N GLU A 277 0.62 3.09 -16.58
CA GLU A 277 1.59 3.72 -17.48
C GLU A 277 2.89 3.92 -16.72
N ALA A 278 4.02 3.53 -17.28
CA ALA A 278 5.34 3.84 -16.74
C ALA A 278 6.08 4.69 -17.77
N HIS A 279 6.40 5.92 -17.40
CA HIS A 279 7.10 6.86 -18.25
C HIS A 279 8.59 6.93 -17.89
N MET A 280 9.39 7.49 -18.78
CA MET A 280 10.79 7.83 -18.50
C MET A 280 11.66 6.62 -18.11
N LEU A 281 11.44 5.49 -18.77
CA LEU A 281 12.23 4.28 -18.57
C LEU A 281 13.49 4.33 -19.44
N PRO A 282 14.71 4.23 -18.86
CA PRO A 282 15.94 4.06 -19.62
C PRO A 282 15.90 2.85 -20.53
N ASP A 283 16.72 2.86 -21.58
CA ASP A 283 16.94 1.69 -22.42
C ASP A 283 17.38 0.49 -21.56
N GLY A 284 16.67 -0.62 -21.68
CA GLY A 284 16.96 -1.78 -20.85
C GLY A 284 15.94 -2.89 -20.97
N SER A 285 16.21 -3.98 -20.26
CA SER A 285 15.29 -5.10 -20.09
C SER A 285 14.61 -4.98 -18.74
N TYR A 286 13.28 -5.04 -18.72
CA TYR A 286 12.46 -4.87 -17.54
C TYR A 286 11.61 -6.10 -17.27
N THR A 287 11.34 -6.35 -15.99
CA THR A 287 10.19 -7.15 -15.57
C THR A 287 9.07 -6.23 -15.08
N CYS A 288 7.83 -6.70 -15.21
CA CYS A 288 6.66 -6.04 -14.62
C CYS A 288 6.09 -6.97 -13.56
N GLU A 289 5.85 -6.43 -12.36
CA GLU A 289 5.20 -7.12 -11.26
C GLU A 289 4.01 -6.30 -10.77
N ILE A 290 3.07 -6.97 -10.12
CA ILE A 290 1.90 -6.36 -9.52
C ILE A 290 1.82 -6.78 -8.06
N GLU A 291 1.42 -5.88 -7.19
CA GLU A 291 1.13 -6.20 -5.80
C GLU A 291 -0.02 -5.37 -5.22
N GLN A 292 -0.57 -5.83 -4.10
CA GLN A 292 -1.54 -5.08 -3.35
C GLN A 292 -0.89 -3.86 -2.70
N ILE A 293 -1.52 -2.69 -2.83
CA ILE A 293 -1.20 -1.50 -2.04
C ILE A 293 -1.45 -1.83 -0.56
N ASP A 294 -0.48 -1.54 0.30
CA ASP A 294 -0.56 -1.87 1.71
C ASP A 294 -1.80 -1.25 2.35
N SER A 295 -2.53 -2.05 3.13
CA SER A 295 -3.75 -1.60 3.81
C SER A 295 -3.51 -0.49 4.84
N LEU A 296 -2.26 -0.25 5.23
CA LEU A 296 -1.87 0.86 6.09
C LEU A 296 -1.72 2.20 5.32
N PHE A 297 -1.68 2.16 3.99
CA PHE A 297 -1.59 3.35 3.14
C PHE A 297 -2.98 3.95 2.93
N ILE A 298 -3.46 4.59 3.99
CA ILE A 298 -4.76 5.25 4.08
C ILE A 298 -4.61 6.71 4.51
N GLY A 299 -5.63 7.54 4.26
CA GLY A 299 -5.65 8.94 4.67
C GLY A 299 -4.47 9.73 4.09
N GLY A 300 -3.67 10.36 4.97
CA GLY A 300 -2.48 11.10 4.57
C GLY A 300 -1.41 10.22 3.90
N SER A 301 -1.28 8.97 4.32
CA SER A 301 -0.30 7.99 3.80
C SER A 301 -0.78 7.25 2.55
N ARG A 302 -1.92 7.64 1.97
CA ARG A 302 -2.53 6.89 0.86
C ARG A 302 -1.66 6.89 -0.38
N ILE A 303 -1.83 5.82 -1.15
CA ILE A 303 -1.22 5.63 -2.46
C ILE A 303 -2.31 5.37 -3.47
N GLY A 304 -2.27 6.07 -4.59
CA GLY A 304 -3.39 5.99 -5.52
C GLY A 304 -4.58 6.83 -5.05
N GLN A 305 -5.61 6.87 -5.90
CA GLN A 305 -6.87 7.57 -5.62
C GLN A 305 -7.82 6.84 -4.68
N PHE A 306 -7.52 5.59 -4.33
CA PHE A 306 -8.43 4.72 -3.59
C PHE A 306 -8.03 4.67 -2.13
N ASP A 307 -8.97 5.03 -1.26
CA ASP A 307 -8.76 5.08 0.19
C ASP A 307 -10.05 4.61 0.89
N PRO A 308 -10.06 3.41 1.52
CA PRO A 308 -8.93 2.48 1.61
C PRO A 308 -8.56 1.84 0.26
N PRO A 309 -7.32 1.31 0.11
CA PRO A 309 -6.91 0.62 -1.10
C PRO A 309 -7.76 -0.63 -1.38
N PRO A 310 -8.07 -0.94 -2.66
CA PRO A 310 -8.80 -2.15 -3.03
C PRO A 310 -8.01 -3.41 -2.66
N THR A 311 -8.72 -4.43 -2.18
CA THR A 311 -8.13 -5.73 -1.81
C THR A 311 -8.32 -6.76 -2.93
N GLY A 312 -7.61 -7.89 -2.85
CA GLY A 312 -7.78 -9.01 -3.78
C GLY A 312 -6.64 -9.17 -4.78
N VAL A 313 -5.62 -8.32 -4.72
CA VAL A 313 -4.41 -8.44 -5.52
C VAL A 313 -3.43 -9.37 -4.82
N THR A 314 -3.01 -10.44 -5.48
CA THR A 314 -1.87 -11.24 -5.05
C THR A 314 -0.62 -10.76 -5.78
N LYS A 315 0.56 -10.83 -5.14
CA LYS A 315 1.80 -10.51 -5.83
C LYS A 315 2.02 -11.48 -6.99
N GLU A 316 2.22 -10.94 -8.18
CA GLU A 316 2.38 -11.70 -9.42
C GLU A 316 3.32 -10.95 -10.38
N TYR A 317 3.87 -11.68 -11.34
CA TYR A 317 4.73 -11.17 -12.38
C TYR A 317 4.07 -11.33 -13.74
N TYR A 318 4.20 -10.32 -14.58
CA TYR A 318 3.83 -10.44 -15.98
C TYR A 318 4.67 -11.53 -16.64
N ASN A 319 4.00 -12.52 -17.24
CA ASN A 319 4.66 -13.63 -17.94
C ASN A 319 4.06 -13.93 -19.32
N GLY A 320 3.26 -13.02 -19.87
CA GLY A 320 2.63 -13.17 -21.19
C GLY A 320 3.64 -13.37 -22.34
N PRO A 321 3.25 -14.07 -23.41
CA PRO A 321 4.15 -14.39 -24.52
C PRO A 321 4.50 -13.14 -25.36
N PRO A 322 5.71 -13.06 -25.95
CA PRO A 322 6.01 -12.03 -26.94
C PRO A 322 5.12 -12.23 -28.19
N THR A 323 4.50 -11.17 -28.72
CA THR A 323 3.63 -11.29 -29.93
C THR A 323 4.38 -11.21 -31.26
N GLY A 324 5.72 -11.27 -31.25
CA GLY A 324 6.56 -11.13 -32.45
C GLY A 324 6.99 -9.69 -32.76
N THR A 325 7.58 -9.48 -33.94
CA THR A 325 8.28 -8.24 -34.33
C THR A 325 7.35 -7.03 -34.35
N GLY A 326 7.52 -6.14 -33.37
CA GLY A 326 6.72 -4.91 -33.24
C GLY A 326 6.66 -4.31 -31.83
N GLY A 327 7.29 -4.94 -30.82
CA GLY A 327 7.30 -4.42 -29.45
C GLY A 327 5.98 -4.60 -28.67
N GLY A 328 5.01 -5.30 -29.26
CA GLY A 328 3.77 -5.70 -28.60
C GLY A 328 3.96 -6.96 -27.77
N PHE A 329 3.38 -6.95 -26.58
CA PHE A 329 3.34 -8.09 -25.68
C PHE A 329 1.95 -8.75 -25.72
N GLY A 330 1.89 -10.06 -25.51
CA GLY A 330 0.64 -10.80 -25.47
C GLY A 330 0.02 -10.65 -24.09
N ASP A 331 -1.29 -10.78 -24.00
CA ASP A 331 -1.91 -10.89 -22.68
C ASP A 331 -1.34 -12.11 -21.95
N GLU A 332 -1.10 -11.97 -20.64
CA GLU A 332 -0.96 -13.16 -19.81
C GLU A 332 -2.26 -13.97 -19.80
N SER A 333 -2.13 -15.26 -19.49
CA SER A 333 -3.27 -16.18 -19.61
C SER A 333 -4.25 -16.01 -18.46
N GLY A 334 -3.75 -15.65 -17.27
CA GLY A 334 -4.49 -15.63 -16.01
C GLY A 334 -4.93 -17.03 -15.55
N ASP A 335 -4.54 -18.09 -16.27
CA ASP A 335 -4.87 -19.48 -15.95
C ASP A 335 -3.76 -20.09 -15.09
N PRO A 336 -4.00 -20.41 -13.80
CA PRO A 336 -2.96 -20.91 -12.90
C PRO A 336 -2.30 -22.24 -13.34
N PHE A 337 -2.87 -22.96 -14.33
CA PHE A 337 -2.26 -24.16 -14.89
C PHE A 337 -1.22 -23.87 -15.98
N THR A 338 -1.30 -22.72 -16.64
CA THR A 338 -0.40 -22.30 -17.72
C THR A 338 0.38 -21.03 -17.40
N ASP A 339 -0.03 -20.34 -16.35
CA ASP A 339 0.50 -19.08 -15.84
C ASP A 339 1.19 -19.35 -14.50
N ASP A 340 2.52 -19.31 -14.46
CA ASP A 340 3.24 -19.36 -13.17
C ASP A 340 3.36 -17.94 -12.65
N SER A 341 2.64 -17.63 -11.56
CA SER A 341 2.60 -16.29 -10.95
C SER A 341 3.97 -15.80 -10.47
N ARG A 342 5.00 -16.66 -10.46
CA ARG A 342 6.39 -16.35 -10.10
C ARG A 342 7.32 -16.26 -11.31
N ALA A 343 6.88 -16.71 -12.48
CA ALA A 343 7.64 -16.53 -13.71
C ALA A 343 7.52 -15.08 -14.16
N ALA A 344 8.61 -14.50 -14.64
CA ALA A 344 8.61 -13.13 -15.16
C ALA A 344 9.14 -13.13 -16.58
N THR A 345 8.34 -12.63 -17.52
CA THR A 345 8.78 -12.37 -18.89
C THR A 345 9.45 -11.01 -18.94
N GLN A 346 10.70 -11.00 -19.41
CA GLN A 346 11.42 -9.77 -19.64
C GLN A 346 10.96 -9.13 -20.95
N PHE A 347 10.84 -7.81 -20.93
CA PHE A 347 10.60 -7.02 -22.13
C PHE A 347 11.62 -5.90 -22.26
N THR A 348 11.97 -5.57 -23.50
CA THR A 348 12.90 -4.47 -23.78
C THR A 348 12.13 -3.17 -23.92
N VAL A 349 12.57 -2.16 -23.20
CA VAL A 349 12.17 -0.78 -23.39
C VAL A 349 13.33 -0.05 -24.07
N THR A 350 13.01 0.72 -25.11
CA THR A 350 13.98 1.52 -25.86
C THR A 350 13.46 2.94 -26.02
N GLN A 351 14.38 3.88 -26.08
CA GLN A 351 14.14 5.30 -26.27
C GLN A 351 13.17 5.57 -27.42
N GLY A 352 12.17 6.42 -27.18
CA GLY A 352 11.16 6.82 -28.16
C GLY A 352 10.12 5.74 -28.48
N ASN A 353 10.24 4.54 -27.93
CA ASN A 353 9.26 3.46 -28.11
C ASN A 353 8.42 3.25 -26.85
N THR A 354 7.20 2.77 -27.05
CA THR A 354 6.31 2.33 -25.98
C THR A 354 6.15 0.82 -26.04
N ALA A 355 6.56 0.11 -25.00
CA ALA A 355 6.17 -1.27 -24.76
C ALA A 355 4.67 -1.29 -24.42
N THR A 356 3.86 -1.88 -25.29
CA THR A 356 2.39 -1.89 -25.16
C THR A 356 1.88 -3.30 -24.91
N ASN A 357 0.65 -3.40 -24.41
CA ASN A 357 -0.04 -4.66 -24.12
C ASN A 357 0.67 -5.52 -23.07
N VAL A 358 1.35 -4.89 -22.11
CA VAL A 358 1.87 -5.57 -20.91
C VAL A 358 0.70 -5.75 -19.93
N ASN A 359 -0.27 -6.57 -20.34
CA ASN A 359 -1.53 -6.74 -19.63
C ASN A 359 -1.38 -7.81 -18.54
N LEU A 360 -1.64 -7.41 -17.30
CA LEU A 360 -1.67 -8.27 -16.12
C LEU A 360 -3.11 -8.77 -15.91
N LYS A 361 -3.36 -10.06 -16.05
CA LYS A 361 -4.53 -10.80 -15.58
C LYS A 361 -4.16 -11.56 -14.32
N LEU A 362 -4.46 -10.92 -13.18
CA LEU A 362 -4.28 -11.52 -11.86
C LEU A 362 -4.90 -12.91 -11.86
N GLN A 363 -4.08 -13.91 -11.53
CA GLN A 363 -4.58 -15.24 -11.29
C GLN A 363 -5.66 -15.15 -10.23
N GLN A 364 -6.90 -15.42 -10.64
CA GLN A 364 -7.95 -15.73 -9.69
C GLN A 364 -7.37 -16.84 -8.80
N GLN A 365 -7.54 -16.74 -7.49
CA GLN A 365 -7.18 -17.83 -6.57
C GLN A 365 -8.10 -19.04 -6.86
N TYR A 366 -7.90 -19.68 -8.01
CA TYR A 366 -8.57 -20.89 -8.40
C TYR A 366 -7.86 -22.04 -7.73
N ILE A 367 -8.70 -22.82 -7.07
CA ILE A 367 -8.29 -24.03 -6.41
C ILE A 367 -8.04 -25.09 -7.49
N ALA A 368 -6.81 -25.17 -7.97
CA ALA A 368 -6.34 -26.25 -8.80
C ALA A 368 -6.14 -27.52 -7.94
N LEU A 369 -7.20 -28.28 -7.68
CA LEU A 369 -7.03 -29.65 -7.18
C LEU A 369 -6.59 -30.54 -8.34
N SER A 370 -5.30 -30.83 -8.42
CA SER A 370 -4.79 -31.84 -9.34
C SER A 370 -4.32 -33.07 -8.56
N PRO A 371 -4.94 -34.26 -8.73
CA PRO A 371 -6.17 -34.56 -9.51
C PRO A 371 -7.52 -34.38 -8.77
N ALA A 372 -8.55 -33.80 -9.39
CA ALA A 372 -9.89 -33.63 -8.77
C ALA A 372 -10.65 -34.94 -8.46
N SER A 373 -10.16 -36.08 -8.91
CA SER A 373 -10.65 -37.40 -8.53
C SER A 373 -9.51 -38.40 -8.61
N GLY A 374 -9.61 -39.49 -7.84
CA GLY A 374 -8.56 -40.46 -7.83
C GLY A 374 -8.95 -41.76 -7.16
N THR A 375 -8.04 -42.72 -7.24
CA THR A 375 -8.12 -43.97 -6.49
C THR A 375 -7.00 -43.97 -5.47
N LEU A 376 -7.33 -43.97 -4.18
CA LEU A 376 -6.34 -44.16 -3.13
C LEU A 376 -5.93 -45.64 -3.12
N SER A 377 -4.64 -45.89 -3.32
CA SER A 377 -4.03 -47.22 -3.18
C SER A 377 -3.13 -47.20 -1.95
N GLY A 378 -3.49 -47.92 -0.88
CA GLY A 378 -2.69 -47.97 0.35
C GLY A 378 -3.16 -49.02 1.36
N ARG A 379 -2.18 -49.71 1.96
CA ARG A 379 -2.36 -50.65 3.09
C ARG A 379 -2.51 -49.88 4.41
N LEU A 380 -3.20 -50.49 5.39
CA LEU A 380 -3.18 -50.10 6.80
C LEU A 380 -1.75 -49.79 7.27
N PHE A 381 -1.46 -48.50 7.56
CA PHE A 381 -0.14 -48.07 8.03
C PHE A 381 0.06 -48.44 9.51
N ALA A 382 0.62 -49.61 9.79
CA ALA A 382 1.05 -49.97 11.14
C ALA A 382 2.43 -49.38 11.52
N SER A 383 3.19 -48.83 10.57
CA SER A 383 4.42 -48.09 10.86
C SER A 383 4.75 -47.07 9.77
N ALA A 384 5.27 -45.93 10.19
CA ALA A 384 5.49 -44.71 9.42
C ALA A 384 6.19 -44.85 8.05
N ALA A 385 5.95 -43.83 7.22
CA ALA A 385 6.74 -43.38 6.08
C ALA A 385 6.31 -43.85 4.68
N THR A 386 5.18 -43.35 4.19
CA THR A 386 5.07 -42.55 2.94
C THR A 386 3.59 -42.20 2.72
N LEU A 387 3.28 -40.91 2.54
CA LEU A 387 1.99 -40.52 1.96
C LEU A 387 2.01 -40.97 0.48
N PRO A 388 0.90 -41.46 -0.09
CA PRO A 388 0.83 -41.71 -1.53
C PRO A 388 1.10 -40.41 -2.30
N ASP A 389 1.60 -40.53 -3.54
CA ASP A 389 2.14 -39.49 -4.42
C ASP A 389 1.18 -38.32 -4.80
N GLY A 390 0.05 -38.14 -4.12
CA GLY A 390 -0.90 -37.05 -4.36
C GLY A 390 -1.20 -36.26 -3.09
N GLN A 391 -0.42 -35.21 -2.81
CA GLN A 391 -0.89 -34.11 -1.97
C GLN A 391 -1.54 -33.05 -2.87
N TYR A 392 -2.68 -32.53 -2.45
CA TYR A 392 -3.30 -31.40 -3.12
C TYR A 392 -2.80 -30.12 -2.48
N VAL A 393 -2.41 -29.15 -3.31
CA VAL A 393 -2.06 -27.82 -2.84
C VAL A 393 -3.16 -26.88 -3.26
N PHE A 394 -3.57 -26.01 -2.34
CA PHE A 394 -4.44 -24.90 -2.69
C PHE A 394 -3.95 -23.61 -2.02
N ARG A 395 -4.20 -22.50 -2.71
CA ARG A 395 -3.92 -21.17 -2.20
C ARG A 395 -5.25 -20.46 -1.94
N ALA A 396 -5.48 -19.97 -0.73
CA ALA A 396 -6.71 -19.25 -0.39
C ALA A 396 -6.47 -18.13 0.62
N ASN A 397 -7.08 -16.97 0.38
CA ASN A 397 -7.12 -15.84 1.30
C ASN A 397 -8.34 -15.93 2.22
N PHE A 398 -8.17 -16.58 3.37
CA PHE A 398 -9.28 -16.85 4.29
C PHE A 398 -9.81 -15.64 5.07
N GLN A 399 -9.25 -14.44 4.88
CA GLN A 399 -9.87 -13.21 5.39
C GLN A 399 -11.24 -12.96 4.72
N THR A 400 -11.36 -13.32 3.45
CA THR A 400 -12.56 -13.10 2.63
C THR A 400 -13.11 -14.38 2.01
N MET A 401 -12.41 -15.51 2.13
CA MET A 401 -12.81 -16.78 1.50
C MET A 401 -13.24 -17.85 2.50
N THR A 402 -14.26 -18.60 2.11
CA THR A 402 -14.59 -19.89 2.71
C THR A 402 -14.20 -21.00 1.75
N LEU A 403 -13.31 -21.91 2.18
CA LEU A 403 -13.01 -23.13 1.45
C LEU A 403 -14.06 -24.19 1.76
N THR A 404 -14.66 -24.72 0.71
CA THR A 404 -15.62 -25.82 0.77
C THR A 404 -15.02 -27.02 0.05
N LEU A 405 -14.76 -28.13 0.75
CA LEU A 405 -14.32 -29.39 0.15
C LEU A 405 -15.49 -30.36 0.10
N ASN A 406 -15.92 -30.77 -1.09
CA ASN A 406 -16.90 -31.84 -1.24
C ASN A 406 -16.17 -33.15 -1.50
N LEU A 407 -16.34 -34.08 -0.58
CA LEU A 407 -15.72 -35.39 -0.59
C LEU A 407 -16.79 -36.44 -0.76
N ALA A 408 -16.62 -37.34 -1.72
CA ALA A 408 -17.47 -38.50 -1.92
C ALA A 408 -16.61 -39.77 -1.91
N PRO A 409 -16.48 -40.45 -0.75
CA PRO A 409 -15.86 -41.77 -0.68
C PRO A 409 -16.74 -42.81 -1.37
N GLU A 410 -16.13 -43.87 -1.88
CA GLU A 410 -16.85 -45.07 -2.31
C GLU A 410 -17.76 -45.65 -1.20
N PRO A 411 -18.97 -46.14 -1.52
CA PRO A 411 -19.88 -46.71 -0.53
C PRO A 411 -19.22 -47.82 0.31
N GLY A 412 -19.34 -47.71 1.64
CA GLY A 412 -18.76 -48.68 2.58
C GLY A 412 -17.26 -48.52 2.83
N LYS A 413 -16.62 -47.51 2.21
CA LYS A 413 -15.22 -47.13 2.48
C LYS A 413 -15.16 -45.91 3.38
N THR A 414 -13.97 -45.65 3.92
CA THR A 414 -13.75 -44.55 4.85
C THR A 414 -12.42 -43.87 4.56
N ILE A 415 -12.46 -42.54 4.46
CA ILE A 415 -11.27 -41.70 4.28
C ILE A 415 -11.07 -40.76 5.46
N ASP A 416 -9.81 -40.41 5.72
CA ASP A 416 -9.41 -39.30 6.57
C ASP A 416 -8.80 -38.20 5.68
N VAL A 417 -9.05 -36.94 6.04
CA VAL A 417 -8.51 -35.75 5.38
C VAL A 417 -7.67 -34.99 6.38
N TYR A 418 -6.42 -34.74 6.03
CA TYR A 418 -5.49 -33.91 6.79
C TYR A 418 -5.17 -32.67 5.99
N ILE A 419 -5.23 -31.49 6.63
CA ILE A 419 -4.96 -30.21 5.98
C ILE A 419 -3.90 -29.48 6.78
N ARG A 420 -2.87 -28.95 6.13
CA ARG A 420 -1.79 -28.21 6.79
C ARG A 420 -1.52 -26.88 6.10
N GLY A 421 -1.52 -25.80 6.86
CA GLY A 421 -1.12 -24.47 6.37
C GLY A 421 0.41 -24.33 6.31
N GLY A 422 0.90 -23.73 5.23
CA GLY A 422 2.29 -23.30 5.04
C GLY A 422 3.32 -24.41 4.76
N ALA A 423 2.94 -25.69 4.81
CA ALA A 423 3.84 -26.81 4.51
C ALA A 423 3.07 -28.10 4.17
N PRO A 424 3.68 -29.03 3.39
CA PRO A 424 3.12 -30.36 3.13
C PRO A 424 2.69 -31.11 4.40
N VAL A 425 1.61 -31.87 4.31
CA VAL A 425 1.24 -32.83 5.37
C VAL A 425 2.38 -33.85 5.46
N GLY A 426 2.99 -33.97 6.64
CA GLY A 426 4.08 -34.91 6.87
C GLY A 426 3.58 -36.15 7.61
N SER A 427 4.29 -37.27 7.49
CA SER A 427 4.05 -38.45 8.34
C SER A 427 5.12 -38.57 9.42
N THR A 428 4.73 -38.81 10.67
CA THR A 428 5.61 -39.10 11.79
C THR A 428 5.25 -40.45 12.42
N ARG A 429 6.06 -40.95 13.36
CA ARG A 429 5.71 -42.14 14.16
C ARG A 429 4.44 -41.95 15.00
N ALA A 430 4.07 -40.71 15.30
CA ALA A 430 2.89 -40.37 16.09
C ALA A 430 1.64 -40.07 15.25
N GLY A 431 1.73 -40.19 13.91
CA GLY A 431 0.65 -39.83 12.97
C GLY A 431 1.04 -38.71 12.01
N PHE A 432 0.06 -38.07 11.37
CA PHE A 432 0.29 -37.02 10.38
C PHE A 432 0.45 -35.63 11.01
N THR A 433 1.36 -34.81 10.48
CA THR A 433 1.45 -33.39 10.86
C THR A 433 0.41 -32.60 10.09
N HIS A 434 -0.52 -31.96 10.81
CA HIS A 434 -1.66 -31.27 10.22
C HIS A 434 -2.07 -30.07 11.07
N THR A 435 -2.79 -29.13 10.45
CA THR A 435 -3.50 -28.02 11.09
C THR A 435 -4.96 -28.42 11.37
N TYR A 436 -5.60 -29.10 10.42
CA TYR A 436 -6.96 -29.62 10.54
C TYR A 436 -6.98 -31.11 10.19
N ALA A 437 -7.84 -31.86 10.87
CA ALA A 437 -8.09 -33.26 10.57
C ALA A 437 -9.58 -33.54 10.58
N PHE A 438 -10.05 -34.21 9.53
CA PHE A 438 -11.41 -34.72 9.41
C PHE A 438 -11.30 -36.22 9.23
N THR A 439 -11.81 -37.00 10.18
CA THR A 439 -11.60 -38.45 10.21
C THR A 439 -12.91 -39.19 10.11
N ASN A 440 -12.85 -40.46 9.68
CA ASN A 440 -14.00 -41.35 9.56
C ASN A 440 -15.07 -40.90 8.55
N ILE A 441 -14.63 -40.40 7.40
CA ILE A 441 -15.53 -39.91 6.35
C ILE A 441 -16.04 -41.10 5.55
N ALA A 442 -17.24 -41.57 5.87
CA ALA A 442 -17.84 -42.76 5.28
C ALA A 442 -18.98 -42.47 4.28
N THR A 443 -19.47 -41.23 4.26
CA THR A 443 -20.53 -40.77 3.36
C THR A 443 -20.09 -39.46 2.69
N PRO A 444 -20.69 -39.10 1.55
CA PRO A 444 -20.45 -37.79 0.96
C PRO A 444 -20.66 -36.68 1.99
N GLN A 445 -19.69 -35.78 2.09
CA GLN A 445 -19.74 -34.68 3.03
C GLN A 445 -19.07 -33.43 2.48
N THR A 446 -19.51 -32.29 3.00
CA THR A 446 -18.94 -30.98 2.72
C THR A 446 -18.17 -30.51 3.95
N LEU A 447 -16.86 -30.30 3.78
CA LEU A 447 -16.00 -29.72 4.81
C LEU A 447 -15.85 -28.23 4.55
N VAL A 448 -15.98 -27.42 5.59
CA VAL A 448 -15.91 -25.97 5.49
C VAL A 448 -14.75 -25.46 6.34
N LEU A 449 -13.81 -24.74 5.72
CA LEU A 449 -12.77 -23.98 6.40
C LEU A 449 -12.95 -22.50 6.10
N ASN A 450 -12.91 -21.67 7.13
CA ASN A 450 -13.08 -20.22 7.04
C ASN A 450 -12.30 -19.51 8.18
N LYS A 451 -12.30 -18.18 8.20
CA LYS A 451 -11.63 -17.40 9.26
C LYS A 451 -11.98 -17.81 10.69
N ASP A 452 -13.16 -18.39 10.91
CA ASP A 452 -13.69 -18.76 12.23
C ASP A 452 -13.38 -20.22 12.60
N SER A 453 -12.67 -20.96 11.74
CA SER A 453 -12.21 -22.33 12.04
C SER A 453 -11.20 -22.33 13.19
N THR A 454 -11.04 -23.46 13.88
CA THR A 454 -10.11 -23.58 15.01
C THR A 454 -9.06 -24.68 14.73
N PRO A 455 -7.76 -24.33 14.65
CA PRO A 455 -7.19 -22.98 14.75
C PRO A 455 -7.65 -22.07 13.60
N PRO A 456 -7.62 -20.73 13.74
CA PRO A 456 -7.95 -19.81 12.65
C PRO A 456 -7.10 -20.09 11.42
N VAL A 457 -7.71 -19.98 10.26
CA VAL A 457 -7.02 -20.24 8.99
C VAL A 457 -6.12 -19.03 8.70
N THR A 458 -4.80 -19.23 8.75
CA THR A 458 -3.77 -18.18 8.59
C THR A 458 -2.77 -18.53 7.48
N GLY A 459 -2.47 -17.59 6.58
CA GLY A 459 -1.52 -17.80 5.47
C GLY A 459 -2.21 -18.19 4.16
N TYR A 460 -1.42 -18.27 3.08
CA TYR A 460 -1.94 -18.44 1.72
C TYR A 460 -1.95 -19.88 1.25
N ASP A 461 -0.93 -20.69 1.57
CA ASP A 461 -0.77 -22.04 1.02
C ASP A 461 -1.25 -23.11 2.01
N TYR A 462 -2.04 -24.06 1.52
CA TYR A 462 -2.52 -25.20 2.28
C TYR A 462 -2.36 -26.50 1.50
N TYR A 463 -2.03 -27.56 2.23
CA TYR A 463 -1.76 -28.88 1.69
C TYR A 463 -2.78 -29.85 2.24
N ILE A 464 -3.47 -30.58 1.36
CA ILE A 464 -4.48 -31.59 1.71
C ILE A 464 -3.90 -32.98 1.41
N ALA A 465 -3.95 -33.87 2.39
CA ALA A 465 -3.68 -35.29 2.24
C ALA A 465 -4.93 -36.11 2.54
N LEU A 466 -5.21 -37.09 1.67
CA LEU A 466 -6.31 -38.04 1.83
C LEU A 466 -5.73 -39.42 2.18
N VAL A 467 -6.31 -40.08 3.18
CA VAL A 467 -5.82 -41.37 3.69
C VAL A 467 -6.99 -42.35 3.80
N ALA A 468 -6.90 -43.50 3.15
CA ALA A 468 -7.89 -44.58 3.29
C ALA A 468 -7.69 -45.32 4.62
N ARG A 469 -8.78 -45.61 5.36
CA ARG A 469 -8.70 -46.37 6.63
C ARG A 469 -8.84 -47.88 6.49
N ASN A 470 -9.70 -48.37 5.59
CA ASN A 470 -10.14 -49.77 5.59
C ASN A 470 -9.97 -50.42 4.19
N ASP A 471 -8.86 -51.16 4.00
CA ASP A 471 -8.40 -51.98 2.84
C ASP A 471 -8.53 -51.36 1.41
N PRO A 472 -7.46 -51.42 0.57
CA PRO A 472 -7.39 -50.70 -0.71
C PRO A 472 -8.30 -51.33 -1.78
N PRO A 473 -8.62 -50.66 -2.90
CA PRO A 473 -8.54 -49.23 -3.18
C PRO A 473 -9.78 -48.48 -2.67
N THR A 474 -9.70 -47.16 -2.50
CA THR A 474 -10.87 -46.32 -2.25
C THR A 474 -10.95 -45.27 -3.35
N ALA A 475 -11.94 -45.39 -4.24
CA ALA A 475 -12.24 -44.32 -5.18
C ALA A 475 -12.83 -43.13 -4.41
N PHE A 476 -12.44 -41.92 -4.82
CA PHE A 476 -13.02 -40.70 -4.28
C PHE A 476 -13.13 -39.63 -5.36
N THR A 477 -14.07 -38.73 -5.15
CA THR A 477 -14.11 -37.44 -5.84
C THR A 477 -13.85 -36.33 -4.82
N LEU A 478 -12.96 -35.40 -5.17
CA LEU A 478 -12.65 -34.23 -4.38
C LEU A 478 -12.89 -32.99 -5.26
N SER A 479 -13.88 -32.19 -4.90
CA SER A 479 -14.01 -30.84 -5.46
C SER A 479 -13.82 -29.81 -4.36
N ALA A 480 -13.27 -28.68 -4.73
CA ALA A 480 -13.10 -27.55 -3.84
C ALA A 480 -13.71 -26.30 -4.48
N ALA A 481 -14.40 -25.52 -3.68
CA ALA A 481 -14.93 -24.23 -4.08
C ALA A 481 -14.55 -23.19 -3.03
N THR A 482 -14.19 -21.99 -3.47
CA THR A 482 -14.18 -20.83 -2.62
C THR A 482 -15.50 -20.09 -2.81
N THR A 483 -16.06 -19.61 -1.71
CA THR A 483 -17.11 -18.58 -1.77
C THR A 483 -16.54 -17.35 -1.12
N GLU A 484 -16.57 -16.23 -1.85
CA GLU A 484 -16.27 -14.94 -1.26
C GLU A 484 -17.36 -14.65 -0.23
N VAL A 485 -16.95 -14.39 1.01
CA VAL A 485 -17.87 -13.92 2.04
C VAL A 485 -18.21 -12.49 1.63
N THR A 486 -19.36 -12.32 0.97
CA THR A 486 -19.90 -10.99 0.74
C THR A 486 -20.13 -10.39 2.12
N VAL A 487 -19.21 -9.52 2.56
CA VAL A 487 -19.46 -8.65 3.69
C VAL A 487 -20.66 -7.83 3.25
N GLY A 488 -21.82 -8.07 3.85
CA GLY A 488 -23.04 -7.37 3.50
C GLY A 488 -22.75 -5.88 3.43
N ASP A 489 -23.17 -5.25 2.33
CA ASP A 489 -23.02 -3.82 2.09
C ASP A 489 -23.22 -3.05 3.41
N PRO A 490 -22.20 -2.36 3.95
CA PRO A 490 -22.34 -1.62 5.19
C PRO A 490 -23.44 -0.55 5.11
N ALA A 491 -23.93 -0.19 3.92
CA ALA A 491 -25.08 0.69 3.74
C ALA A 491 -26.44 0.06 4.15
N ASN A 492 -26.52 -1.27 4.32
CA ASN A 492 -27.77 -1.98 4.64
C ASN A 492 -27.77 -2.74 5.98
N ALA A 493 -26.75 -2.54 6.83
CA ALA A 493 -26.80 -3.01 8.21
C ALA A 493 -27.93 -2.29 8.96
N ARG A 494 -29.04 -2.98 9.22
CA ARG A 494 -30.11 -2.51 10.12
C ARG A 494 -29.46 -2.03 11.42
N LYS A 495 -29.64 -0.74 11.72
CA LYS A 495 -29.26 -0.13 13.00
C LYS A 495 -29.68 -1.05 14.16
N PRO A 496 -28.78 -1.40 15.09
CA PRO A 496 -29.21 -2.06 16.32
C PRO A 496 -30.19 -1.16 17.08
N PRO A 497 -31.18 -1.73 17.77
CA PRO A 497 -32.17 -0.95 18.50
C PRO A 497 -31.45 -0.12 19.58
N GLN A 498 -31.53 1.21 19.46
CA GLN A 498 -31.05 2.12 20.49
C GLN A 498 -31.88 1.88 21.76
N SER A 499 -31.27 1.23 22.75
CA SER A 499 -31.81 1.24 24.11
C SER A 499 -31.70 2.66 24.67
N GLN A 500 -32.84 3.35 24.75
CA GLN A 500 -32.96 4.59 25.50
C GLN A 500 -32.76 4.29 26.99
N ALA A 501 -31.58 4.59 27.51
CA ALA A 501 -31.37 4.80 28.94
C ALA A 501 -31.34 6.32 29.17
N SER A 502 -32.46 6.85 29.66
CA SER A 502 -32.61 8.24 30.04
C SER A 502 -31.88 8.52 31.36
N CYS A 503 -30.85 9.37 31.34
CA CYS A 503 -30.48 10.17 32.50
C CYS A 503 -31.01 11.58 32.30
N ARG A 504 -32.04 11.94 33.09
CA ARG A 504 -32.60 13.29 33.18
C ARG A 504 -31.56 14.23 33.81
N ALA A 505 -31.28 15.33 33.14
CA ALA A 505 -30.87 16.58 33.78
C ALA A 505 -31.94 17.64 33.46
N ALA A 506 -32.32 18.40 34.50
CA ALA A 506 -33.38 19.40 34.48
C ALA A 506 -33.02 20.63 33.61
N PRO A 507 -34.01 21.39 33.11
CA PRO A 507 -33.80 22.48 32.17
C PRO A 507 -33.38 23.78 32.89
N VAL A 508 -32.54 24.57 32.23
CA VAL A 508 -32.37 25.99 32.53
C VAL A 508 -32.78 26.77 31.29
N ASP A 509 -33.67 27.74 31.51
CA ASP A 509 -34.40 28.51 30.52
C ASP A 509 -33.54 29.42 29.64
N ALA A 510 -34.17 29.76 28.51
CA ALA A 510 -33.69 30.49 27.35
C ALA A 510 -33.24 31.94 27.59
N GLY A 511 -32.29 32.39 26.75
CA GLY A 511 -31.94 33.80 26.58
C GLY A 511 -31.16 34.08 25.29
N SER A 512 -31.88 34.53 24.27
CA SER A 512 -31.47 35.38 23.13
C SER A 512 -30.42 34.90 22.10
N ALA A 513 -30.92 34.70 20.88
CA ALA A 513 -30.44 35.22 19.59
C ALA A 513 -28.92 35.37 19.35
N GLY A 514 -28.40 34.48 18.50
CA GLY A 514 -27.14 34.66 17.78
C GLY A 514 -27.04 33.62 16.67
N THR A 515 -26.93 34.07 15.43
CA THR A 515 -26.72 33.25 14.24
C THR A 515 -25.35 32.59 14.29
N ASP A 516 -25.29 31.30 14.64
CA ASP A 516 -24.09 30.48 14.46
C ASP A 516 -24.37 29.34 13.49
N ILE A 517 -23.87 29.51 12.27
CA ILE A 517 -23.70 28.41 11.32
C ILE A 517 -22.45 27.67 11.77
N ALA A 518 -22.61 26.61 12.56
CA ALA A 518 -21.52 25.70 12.87
C ALA A 518 -21.08 24.96 11.58
N PRO A 519 -19.82 25.05 11.14
CA PRO A 519 -19.33 24.14 10.12
C PRO A 519 -19.02 22.80 10.80
N VAL A 520 -19.74 21.76 10.38
CA VAL A 520 -19.42 20.37 10.70
C VAL A 520 -18.09 20.02 10.04
N LEU A 521 -17.08 19.81 10.89
CA LEU A 521 -15.74 19.38 10.55
C LEU A 521 -15.76 17.88 10.18
N PHE A 522 -15.46 17.54 8.93
CA PHE A 522 -15.14 16.17 8.52
C PHE A 522 -13.68 16.15 8.03
N LEU A 523 -12.77 15.64 8.84
CA LEU A 523 -11.40 15.29 8.48
C LEU A 523 -11.10 13.88 9.00
N PHE A 524 -10.42 13.12 8.15
CA PHE A 524 -9.79 11.80 8.31
C PHE A 524 -10.23 10.92 9.49
N GLY A 525 -10.97 9.86 9.17
CA GLY A 525 -11.18 8.75 10.10
C GLY A 525 -9.89 7.96 10.30
N VAL A 526 -9.18 8.21 11.39
CA VAL A 526 -8.07 7.37 11.85
C VAL A 526 -8.63 6.23 12.68
N PHE A 527 -8.52 4.99 12.20
CA PHE A 527 -8.70 3.80 13.03
C PHE A 527 -7.38 3.48 13.74
N THR A 528 -7.37 3.59 15.07
CA THR A 528 -6.22 3.22 15.91
C THR A 528 -6.11 1.68 15.98
N VAL A 529 -5.10 1.09 15.35
CA VAL A 529 -4.75 -0.33 15.58
C VAL A 529 -3.68 -0.41 16.67
N TRP A 530 -4.10 -0.92 17.83
CA TRP A 530 -3.27 -1.03 19.03
C TRP A 530 -2.44 -2.32 19.01
N ARG A 531 -1.10 -2.24 18.94
CA ARG A 531 -0.22 -3.41 19.15
C ARG A 531 0.44 -3.32 20.53
N ARG A 532 -0.15 -4.00 21.51
CA ARG A 532 0.40 -4.14 22.87
C ARG A 532 1.59 -5.10 22.82
N SER A 533 2.81 -4.61 22.95
CA SER A 533 3.99 -5.48 23.15
C SER A 533 3.89 -6.14 24.53
N ARG A 534 3.94 -7.48 24.56
CA ARG A 534 3.94 -8.25 25.82
C ARG A 534 5.28 -8.03 26.53
N ARG A 535 5.29 -7.18 27.57
CA ARG A 535 6.37 -7.21 28.57
C ARG A 535 6.25 -8.50 29.38
N ARG A 536 7.33 -9.28 29.41
CA ARG A 536 7.50 -10.42 30.33
C ARG A 536 7.52 -9.89 31.76
N CYS A 537 6.60 -10.33 32.60
CA CYS A 537 6.69 -10.14 34.04
C CYS A 537 7.79 -11.05 34.58
N ALA A 538 8.79 -10.45 35.22
CA ALA A 538 9.74 -11.15 36.07
C ALA A 538 9.03 -11.59 37.36
N VAL A 539 9.23 -12.84 37.75
CA VAL A 539 8.81 -13.41 39.05
C VAL A 539 9.80 -12.95 40.12
N PRO A 540 9.36 -12.35 41.25
CA PRO A 540 10.24 -12.12 42.39
C PRO A 540 10.42 -13.43 43.18
N ALA A 541 11.67 -13.69 43.57
CA ALA A 541 12.02 -14.73 44.52
C ALA A 541 11.52 -14.39 45.94
N GLY A 542 11.01 -15.41 46.65
CA GLY A 542 11.09 -15.54 48.10
C GLY A 542 9.85 -15.19 48.92
N ARG A 543 9.12 -16.22 49.38
CA ARG A 543 9.34 -16.84 50.70
C ARG A 543 8.85 -18.28 50.70
#